data_AF-A0A2K3UVL2-F1
#
_entry.id   AF-A0A2K3UVL2-F1
#
_cell.length_a   1.000
_cell.length_b   1.000
_cell.length_c   1.000
_cell.angle_alpha   90.00
_cell.angle_beta   90.00
_cell.angle_gamma   90.00
#
_symmetry.space_group_name_H-M   'P 1'
#
loop_
_entity.id
_entity.type
_entity.pdbx_description
1 polymer ?
#
loop_
_entity_poly.entity_id
_entity_poly.type
_entity_poly.pdbx_seq_one_letter_code
_entity_poly.pdbx_strand_id
1 'polypeptide(L)'
;MNVPRSFLSVLAGLSAALITYGVLFVRGDLSGVMAYLRARGALRRLREAGADTAALNAARERLQAIGEQVADPALAARLIPLALLVGVVVAWMVWRLFARQSARPAPSAQERMVYRLAHRKGGRFTLEDLRLQSPLSEDQARAVTARLVERGRLTREGEGFRLL
;
A
#
# COMPACT_ATOMS: atom_id res chain seq x y z
N MET A 1 -15.95 5.45 14.41
CA MET A 1 -14.69 4.68 14.31
C MET A 1 -14.54 4.19 12.88
N ASN A 2 -13.47 4.55 12.16
CA ASN A 2 -13.31 4.14 10.75
C ASN A 2 -12.90 2.67 10.67
N VAL A 3 -13.87 1.76 10.69
CA VAL A 3 -13.67 0.30 10.67
C VAL A 3 -12.72 -0.15 9.55
N PRO A 4 -12.84 0.33 8.29
CA PRO A 4 -11.91 -0.05 7.22
C PRO A 4 -10.46 0.39 7.50
N ARG A 5 -10.28 1.56 8.11
CA ARG A 5 -8.94 2.09 8.47
C ARG A 5 -8.29 1.20 9.51
N SER A 6 -9.01 0.90 10.58
CA SER A 6 -8.49 0.05 11.66
C SER A 6 -8.16 -1.35 11.13
N PHE A 7 -9.05 -1.93 10.33
CA PHE A 7 -8.84 -3.25 9.74
C PHE A 7 -7.58 -3.30 8.85
N LEU A 8 -7.42 -2.35 7.92
CA LEU A 8 -6.25 -2.29 7.04
C LEU A 8 -4.95 -2.04 7.80
N SER A 9 -4.99 -1.23 8.87
CA SER A 9 -3.82 -0.95 9.70
C SER A 9 -3.37 -2.19 10.46
N VAL A 10 -4.32 -2.93 11.05
CA VAL A 10 -4.03 -4.20 11.75
C VAL A 10 -3.49 -5.23 10.76
N LEU A 11 -4.12 -5.37 9.59
CA LEU A 11 -3.66 -6.30 8.56
C LEU A 11 -2.23 -6.00 8.10
N ALA A 12 -1.91 -4.72 7.89
CA ALA A 12 -0.55 -4.29 7.53
C ALA A 12 0.46 -4.61 8.65
N GLY A 13 0.10 -4.37 9.91
CA GLY A 13 0.96 -4.69 11.06
C GLY A 13 1.22 -6.19 11.21
N LEU A 14 0.18 -7.03 11.11
CA LEU A 14 0.32 -8.48 11.15
C LEU A 14 1.17 -9.00 9.99
N SER A 15 0.98 -8.46 8.80
CA SER A 15 1.79 -8.82 7.63
C SER A 15 3.26 -8.46 7.85
N ALA A 16 3.54 -7.27 8.37
CA ALA A 16 4.90 -6.83 8.68
C ALA A 16 5.55 -7.69 9.77
N ALA A 17 4.81 -8.08 10.81
CA ALA A 17 5.30 -8.99 11.84
C ALA A 17 5.65 -10.36 11.27
N LEU A 18 4.81 -10.93 10.40
CA LEU A 18 5.08 -12.21 9.73
C LEU A 18 6.31 -12.15 8.81
N ILE A 19 6.45 -11.08 8.04
CA ILE A 19 7.61 -10.86 7.17
C ILE A 19 8.87 -10.74 8.03
N THR A 20 8.83 -9.95 9.10
CA THR A 20 9.95 -9.76 10.02
C THR A 20 10.35 -11.08 10.66
N TYR A 21 9.38 -11.85 11.14
CA TYR A 21 9.61 -13.20 11.65
C TYR A 21 10.29 -14.10 10.61
N GLY A 22 9.80 -14.09 9.37
CA GLY A 22 10.41 -14.85 8.28
C GLY A 22 11.87 -14.46 7.99
N VAL A 23 12.17 -13.15 7.99
CA VAL A 23 13.55 -12.66 7.83
C VAL A 23 14.44 -13.13 8.98
N LEU A 24 13.95 -13.04 10.22
CA LEU A 24 14.69 -13.48 11.41
C LEU A 24 14.89 -15.00 11.43
N PHE A 25 13.88 -15.76 11.01
CA PHE A 25 13.94 -17.22 10.90
C PHE A 25 15.02 -17.70 9.94
N VAL A 26 15.30 -16.93 8.90
CA VAL A 26 16.35 -17.26 7.92
C VAL A 26 17.63 -16.45 8.16
N ARG A 27 17.70 -15.67 9.25
CA ARG A 27 18.84 -14.78 9.56
C ARG A 27 19.18 -13.81 8.40
N GLY A 28 18.22 -13.51 7.53
CA GLY A 28 18.43 -12.71 6.32
C GLY A 28 19.18 -13.43 5.17
N ASP A 29 19.42 -14.74 5.25
CA ASP A 29 20.11 -15.50 4.19
C ASP A 29 19.18 -15.83 3.01
N LEU A 30 18.93 -14.82 2.17
CA LEU A 30 18.15 -14.98 0.94
C LEU A 30 18.81 -15.95 -0.05
N SER A 31 20.13 -16.07 -0.03
CA SER A 31 20.86 -16.98 -0.91
C SER A 31 20.58 -18.44 -0.57
N GLY A 32 20.55 -18.76 0.72
CA GLY A 32 20.15 -20.05 1.28
C GLY A 32 18.69 -20.38 0.97
N VAL A 33 17.77 -19.41 1.10
CA VAL A 33 16.37 -19.59 0.67
C VAL A 33 16.29 -19.98 -0.81
N MET A 34 17.02 -19.28 -1.67
CA MET A 34 17.03 -19.60 -3.11
C MET A 34 17.66 -20.96 -3.41
N ALA A 35 18.66 -21.40 -2.64
CA ALA A 35 19.22 -22.74 -2.73
C ALA A 35 18.20 -23.80 -2.31
N TYR A 36 17.48 -23.58 -1.21
CA TYR A 36 16.39 -24.44 -0.73
C TYR A 36 15.27 -24.57 -1.76
N LEU A 37 14.80 -23.45 -2.34
CA LEU A 37 13.77 -23.45 -3.37
C LEU A 37 14.20 -24.20 -4.64
N ARG A 38 15.47 -24.03 -5.06
CA ARG A 38 16.04 -24.79 -6.18
C ARG A 38 16.11 -26.29 -5.89
N ALA A 39 16.57 -26.69 -4.71
CA ALA A 39 16.61 -28.09 -4.28
C ALA A 39 15.21 -28.70 -4.22
N ARG A 40 14.22 -27.96 -3.70
CA ARG A 40 12.81 -28.38 -3.67
C ARG A 40 12.25 -28.58 -5.09
N GLY A 41 12.57 -27.68 -6.01
CA GLY A 41 12.19 -27.81 -7.43
C GLY A 41 12.87 -29.00 -8.11
N ALA A 42 14.12 -29.31 -7.77
CA ALA A 42 14.82 -30.50 -8.25
C ALA A 42 14.17 -31.80 -7.73
N LEU A 43 13.85 -31.87 -6.43
CA LEU A 43 13.13 -33.00 -5.84
C LEU A 43 11.77 -33.24 -6.51
N ARG A 44 11.01 -32.16 -6.78
CA ARG A 44 9.74 -32.24 -7.49
C ARG A 44 9.90 -32.85 -8.89
N ARG A 45 10.91 -32.39 -9.66
CA ARG A 45 11.20 -32.92 -11.00
C ARG A 45 11.62 -34.39 -10.97
N LEU A 46 12.43 -34.81 -9.99
CA LEU A 46 12.78 -36.22 -9.81
C LEU A 46 11.55 -37.09 -9.54
N ARG A 47 10.62 -36.59 -8.73
CA ARG A 47 9.36 -37.28 -8.44
C ARG A 47 8.47 -37.40 -9.67
N GLU A 48 8.35 -36.32 -10.44
CA GLU A 48 7.57 -36.30 -11.69
C GLU A 48 8.19 -37.19 -12.78
N ALA A 49 9.52 -37.29 -12.82
CA ALA A 49 10.25 -38.18 -13.73
C ALA A 49 10.23 -39.66 -13.32
N GLY A 50 9.58 -40.02 -12.20
CA GLY A 50 9.52 -41.41 -11.73
C GLY A 50 10.88 -41.95 -11.27
N ALA A 51 11.77 -41.08 -10.76
CA ALA A 51 13.08 -41.49 -10.29
C ALA A 51 13.00 -42.53 -9.15
N ASP A 52 14.03 -43.38 -9.06
CA ASP A 52 14.10 -44.41 -8.03
C ASP A 52 14.09 -43.81 -6.61
N THR A 53 13.58 -44.62 -5.67
CA THR A 53 13.45 -44.33 -4.25
C THR A 53 14.76 -43.88 -3.61
N ALA A 54 15.89 -44.46 -4.00
CA ALA A 54 17.21 -44.04 -3.52
C ALA A 54 17.54 -42.59 -3.93
N ALA A 55 17.26 -42.22 -5.18
CA ALA A 55 17.48 -40.86 -5.67
C ALA A 55 16.54 -39.84 -4.99
N LEU A 56 15.28 -40.24 -4.72
CA LEU A 56 14.34 -39.39 -4.00
C LEU A 56 14.74 -39.18 -2.53
N ASN A 57 15.26 -40.21 -1.86
CA ASN A 57 15.73 -40.10 -0.47
C ASN A 57 16.98 -39.21 -0.36
N ALA A 58 17.97 -39.41 -1.23
CA ALA A 58 19.16 -38.55 -1.27
C ALA A 58 18.80 -37.08 -1.55
N ALA A 59 17.82 -36.82 -2.43
CA ALA A 59 17.33 -35.47 -2.68
C ALA A 59 16.57 -34.87 -1.50
N ARG A 60 15.86 -35.68 -0.69
CA ARG A 60 15.21 -35.24 0.55
C ARG A 60 16.21 -34.92 1.64
N GLU A 61 17.21 -35.77 1.85
CA GLU A 61 18.30 -35.54 2.81
C GLU A 61 19.03 -34.25 2.49
N ARG A 62 19.37 -34.03 1.21
CA ARG A 62 19.97 -32.76 0.76
C ARG A 62 19.07 -31.56 1.03
N LEU A 63 17.76 -31.69 0.81
CA LEU A 63 16.80 -30.62 1.08
C LEU A 63 16.70 -30.32 2.58
N GLN A 64 16.71 -31.34 3.43
CA GLN A 64 16.70 -31.21 4.89
C GLN A 64 17.98 -30.52 5.38
N ALA A 65 19.14 -30.96 4.90
CA ALA A 65 20.43 -30.36 5.26
C ALA A 65 20.50 -28.86 4.91
N ILE A 66 19.99 -28.47 3.74
CA ILE A 66 19.89 -27.05 3.38
C ILE A 66 18.90 -26.33 4.31
N GLY A 67 17.76 -26.96 4.63
CA GLY A 67 16.77 -26.40 5.56
C GLY A 67 17.35 -26.11 6.94
N GLU A 68 18.12 -27.05 7.51
CA GLU A 68 18.76 -26.91 8.82
C GLU A 68 19.86 -25.84 8.83
N GLN A 69 20.59 -25.69 7.72
CA GLN A 69 21.61 -24.65 7.60
C GLN A 69 21.01 -23.25 7.50
N VAL A 70 19.86 -23.12 6.84
CA VAL A 70 19.24 -21.83 6.52
C VAL A 70 18.34 -21.34 7.67
N ALA A 71 17.61 -22.26 8.32
CA ALA A 71 16.68 -21.93 9.39
C ALA A 71 17.35 -21.84 10.76
N ASP A 72 17.00 -20.80 11.52
CA ASP A 72 17.29 -20.68 12.96
C ASP A 72 15.99 -20.42 13.74
N PRO A 73 15.25 -21.49 14.11
CA PRO A 73 13.99 -21.35 14.83
C PRO A 73 14.19 -20.80 16.25
N ALA A 74 15.35 -21.04 16.88
CA ALA A 74 15.63 -20.59 18.24
C ALA A 74 15.82 -19.07 18.29
N LEU A 75 16.55 -18.51 17.33
CA LEU A 75 16.67 -17.06 17.16
C LEU A 75 15.31 -16.43 16.86
N ALA A 76 14.55 -17.00 15.92
CA ALA A 76 13.24 -16.49 15.54
C ALA A 76 12.29 -16.44 16.75
N ALA A 77 12.26 -17.50 17.57
CA ALA A 77 11.43 -17.57 18.76
C ALA A 77 11.80 -16.49 19.80
N ARG A 78 13.10 -16.25 20.02
CA ARG A 78 13.57 -15.20 20.94
C ARG A 78 13.21 -13.79 20.47
N LEU A 79 13.07 -13.60 19.16
CA LEU A 79 12.81 -12.29 18.54
C LEU A 79 11.34 -12.10 18.13
N ILE A 80 10.42 -12.97 18.56
CA ILE A 80 8.98 -12.75 18.44
C ILE A 80 8.56 -11.37 18.98
N PRO A 81 9.03 -10.91 20.16
CA PRO A 81 8.67 -9.58 20.67
C PRO A 81 9.08 -8.45 19.73
N LEU A 82 10.25 -8.58 19.08
CA LEU A 82 10.75 -7.60 18.12
C LEU A 82 9.89 -7.58 16.85
N ALA A 83 9.54 -8.76 16.31
CA ALA A 83 8.67 -8.87 15.14
C ALA A 83 7.28 -8.25 15.40
N LEU A 84 6.72 -8.47 16.59
CA LEU A 84 5.47 -7.84 17.02
C LEU A 84 5.61 -6.33 17.17
N LEU A 85 6.71 -5.84 17.74
CA LEU A 85 6.99 -4.40 17.85
C LEU A 85 7.02 -3.73 16.48
N VAL A 86 7.71 -4.34 15.50
CA VAL A 86 7.73 -3.86 14.11
C VAL A 86 6.30 -3.83 13.54
N GLY A 87 5.51 -4.88 13.75
CA GLY A 87 4.11 -4.91 13.35
C GLY A 87 3.27 -3.77 13.94
N VAL A 88 3.44 -3.47 15.23
CA VAL A 88 2.75 -2.36 15.90
C VAL A 88 3.17 -1.01 15.31
N VAL A 89 4.47 -0.79 15.07
CA VAL A 89 4.98 0.44 14.45
C VAL A 89 4.40 0.63 13.06
N VAL A 90 4.38 -0.41 12.22
CA VAL A 90 3.81 -0.36 10.88
C VAL A 90 2.31 -0.08 10.93
N ALA A 91 1.55 -0.76 11.79
CA ALA A 91 0.12 -0.53 11.96
C ALA A 91 -0.17 0.93 12.34
N TRP A 92 0.61 1.48 13.29
CA TRP A 92 0.49 2.88 13.69
C TRP A 92 0.81 3.85 12.55
N MET A 93 1.87 3.60 11.77
CA MET A 93 2.22 4.43 10.61
C MET A 93 1.11 4.42 9.55
N VAL A 94 0.58 3.26 9.21
CA VAL A 94 -0.52 3.12 8.24
C VAL A 94 -1.77 3.84 8.74
N TRP A 95 -2.12 3.65 10.01
CA TRP A 95 -3.26 4.34 10.63
C TRP A 95 -3.10 5.86 10.57
N ARG A 96 -1.89 6.37 10.85
CA ARG A 96 -1.55 7.79 10.80
C ARG A 96 -1.63 8.35 9.38
N LEU A 97 -1.17 7.60 8.37
CA LEU A 97 -1.26 7.99 6.96
C LEU A 97 -2.72 8.15 6.52
N PHE A 98 -3.57 7.18 6.85
CA PHE A 98 -5.00 7.29 6.57
C PHE A 98 -5.66 8.44 7.34
N ALA A 99 -5.26 8.69 8.59
CA ALA A 99 -5.77 9.85 9.34
C ALA A 99 -5.45 11.19 8.63
N ARG A 100 -4.23 11.33 8.10
CA ARG A 100 -3.83 12.50 7.29
C ARG A 100 -4.62 12.62 5.99
N GLN A 101 -4.96 11.50 5.37
CA GLN A 101 -5.70 11.50 4.10
C GLN A 101 -7.20 11.78 4.31
N SER A 102 -7.81 11.27 5.39
CA SER A 102 -9.20 11.58 5.75
C SER A 102 -9.42 13.04 6.17
N ALA A 103 -8.36 13.73 6.61
CA ALA A 103 -8.40 15.16 6.91
C ALA A 103 -8.48 16.04 5.64
N ARG A 104 -8.24 15.47 4.45
CA ARG A 104 -8.54 16.16 3.19
C ARG A 104 -10.01 15.88 2.85
N PRO A 105 -10.92 16.86 2.97
CA PRO A 105 -12.30 16.65 2.58
C PRO A 105 -12.32 16.20 1.13
N ALA A 106 -12.99 15.07 0.86
CA ALA A 106 -13.20 14.62 -0.51
C ALA A 106 -13.90 15.76 -1.27
N PRO A 107 -13.42 16.15 -2.46
CA PRO A 107 -14.04 17.25 -3.18
C PRO A 107 -15.48 16.87 -3.46
N SER A 108 -16.40 17.76 -3.07
CA SER A 108 -17.82 17.59 -3.33
C SER A 108 -18.07 17.36 -4.83
N ALA A 109 -19.22 16.79 -5.20
CA ALA A 109 -19.57 16.61 -6.62
C ALA A 109 -19.44 17.94 -7.40
N GLN A 110 -19.80 19.06 -6.76
CA GLN A 110 -19.67 20.40 -7.31
C GLN A 110 -18.21 20.84 -7.45
N GLU A 111 -17.36 20.61 -6.44
CA GLU A 111 -15.92 20.90 -6.53
C GLU A 111 -15.27 20.10 -7.67
N ARG A 112 -15.64 18.83 -7.85
CA ARG A 112 -15.15 17.99 -8.96
C ARG A 112 -15.55 18.54 -10.33
N MET A 113 -16.71 19.16 -10.46
CA MET A 113 -17.13 19.83 -11.69
C MET A 113 -16.27 21.06 -11.98
N VAL A 114 -16.00 21.88 -10.96
CA VAL A 114 -15.12 23.05 -11.08
C VAL A 114 -13.70 22.63 -11.47
N TYR A 115 -13.11 21.62 -10.80
CA TYR A 115 -11.78 21.11 -11.15
C TYR A 115 -11.74 20.57 -12.59
N ARG A 116 -12.76 19.83 -13.02
CA ARG A 116 -12.83 19.29 -14.39
C ARG A 116 -12.85 20.40 -15.43
N LEU A 117 -13.62 21.47 -15.20
CA LEU A 117 -13.66 22.63 -16.07
C LEU A 117 -12.32 23.36 -16.08
N ALA A 118 -11.76 23.64 -14.90
CA ALA A 118 -10.47 24.30 -14.76
C ALA A 118 -9.37 23.56 -15.54
N HIS A 119 -9.30 22.23 -15.41
CA HIS A 119 -8.34 21.42 -16.18
C HIS A 119 -8.60 21.45 -17.70
N ARG A 120 -9.86 21.44 -18.15
CA ARG A 120 -10.20 21.57 -19.57
C ARG A 120 -9.79 22.92 -20.17
N LYS A 121 -9.77 23.98 -19.35
CA LYS A 121 -9.44 25.35 -19.76
C LYS A 121 -7.99 25.76 -19.45
N GLY A 122 -7.12 24.79 -19.12
CA GLY A 122 -5.70 25.06 -18.84
C GLY A 122 -5.44 25.79 -17.51
N GLY A 123 -6.35 25.63 -16.54
CA GLY A 123 -6.22 26.15 -15.19
C GLY A 123 -6.82 27.55 -14.99
N ARG A 124 -7.38 28.19 -16.02
CA ARG A 124 -8.06 29.50 -15.91
C ARG A 124 -9.51 29.38 -16.37
N PHE A 125 -10.45 29.94 -15.63
CA PHE A 125 -11.87 29.94 -15.99
C PHE A 125 -12.62 31.08 -15.31
N THR A 126 -13.79 31.45 -15.83
CA THR A 126 -14.67 32.47 -15.25
C THR A 126 -15.94 31.84 -14.66
N LEU A 127 -16.72 32.62 -13.89
CA LEU A 127 -18.06 32.18 -13.45
C LEU A 127 -18.99 31.92 -14.64
N GLU A 128 -18.84 32.68 -15.72
CA GLU A 128 -19.61 32.48 -16.96
C GLU A 128 -19.27 31.14 -17.62
N ASP A 129 -17.99 30.75 -17.63
CA ASP A 129 -17.58 29.42 -18.11
C ASP A 129 -18.23 28.30 -17.30
N LEU A 130 -18.37 28.46 -15.98
CA LEU A 130 -19.05 27.50 -15.11
C LEU A 130 -20.55 27.42 -15.43
N ARG A 131 -21.19 28.56 -15.68
CA ARG A 131 -22.61 28.62 -16.03
C ARG A 131 -22.90 27.93 -17.37
N LEU A 132 -22.02 28.12 -18.36
CA LEU A 132 -22.21 27.59 -19.71
C LEU A 132 -21.82 26.11 -19.85
N GLN A 133 -20.83 25.64 -19.08
CA GLN A 133 -20.21 24.32 -19.30
C GLN A 133 -20.42 23.33 -18.15
N SER A 134 -21.06 23.74 -17.06
CA SER A 134 -21.37 22.90 -15.92
C SER A 134 -22.86 22.95 -15.60
N PRO A 135 -23.48 21.84 -15.14
CA PRO A 135 -24.88 21.83 -14.71
C PRO A 135 -25.10 22.53 -13.35
N LEU A 136 -24.22 23.46 -12.96
CA LEU A 136 -24.31 24.18 -11.69
C LEU A 136 -25.19 25.41 -11.87
N SER A 137 -26.10 25.66 -10.92
CA SER A 137 -26.77 26.96 -10.86
C SER A 137 -25.77 28.07 -10.52
N GLU A 138 -26.12 29.30 -10.83
CA GLU A 138 -25.25 30.45 -10.59
C GLU A 138 -24.88 30.60 -9.11
N ASP A 139 -25.85 30.42 -8.20
CA ASP A 139 -25.63 30.45 -6.76
C ASP A 139 -24.70 29.32 -6.29
N GLN A 140 -24.84 28.12 -6.86
CA GLN A 140 -23.95 26.99 -6.57
C GLN A 140 -22.53 27.24 -7.07
N ALA A 141 -22.38 27.81 -8.27
CA ALA A 141 -21.08 28.14 -8.84
C ALA A 141 -20.36 29.19 -7.97
N ARG A 142 -21.06 30.25 -7.53
CA ARG A 142 -20.51 31.26 -6.61
C ARG A 142 -20.13 30.66 -5.26
N ALA A 143 -21.02 29.86 -4.65
CA ALA A 143 -20.76 29.25 -3.35
C ALA A 143 -19.58 28.25 -3.37
N VAL A 144 -19.41 27.50 -4.46
CA VAL A 144 -18.32 26.52 -4.60
C VAL A 144 -16.99 27.21 -4.90
N THR A 145 -16.97 28.19 -5.79
CA THR A 145 -15.75 28.96 -6.10
C THR A 145 -15.27 29.77 -4.91
N ALA A 146 -16.17 30.42 -4.16
CA ALA A 146 -15.83 31.12 -2.92
C ALA A 146 -15.18 30.17 -1.89
N ARG A 147 -15.78 29.01 -1.63
CA ARG A 147 -15.19 27.98 -0.74
C ARG A 147 -13.84 27.47 -1.22
N LEU A 148 -13.64 27.33 -2.53
CA LEU A 148 -12.36 26.88 -3.10
C LEU A 148 -11.27 27.97 -3.03
N VAL A 149 -11.64 29.24 -3.12
CA VAL A 149 -10.73 30.38 -2.89
C VAL A 149 -10.33 30.45 -1.41
N GLU A 150 -11.30 30.36 -0.49
CA GLU A 150 -11.02 30.32 0.96
C GLU A 150 -10.08 29.18 1.36
N ARG A 151 -10.19 28.03 0.69
CA ARG A 151 -9.30 26.87 0.90
C ARG A 151 -7.95 26.97 0.21
N GLY A 152 -7.65 28.09 -0.47
CA GLY A 152 -6.40 28.29 -1.21
C GLY A 152 -6.22 27.33 -2.39
N ARG A 153 -7.32 26.83 -2.97
CA ARG A 153 -7.31 25.95 -4.15
C ARG A 153 -7.50 26.71 -5.45
N LEU A 154 -8.10 27.90 -5.37
CA LEU A 154 -8.25 28.84 -6.47
C LEU A 154 -7.70 30.20 -6.03
N THR A 155 -7.11 30.92 -6.98
CA THR A 155 -6.78 32.35 -6.83
C THR A 155 -7.68 33.16 -7.74
N ARG A 156 -8.18 34.30 -7.25
CA ARG A 156 -8.95 35.23 -8.07
C ARG A 156 -7.99 36.08 -8.92
N GLU A 157 -8.09 35.97 -10.24
CA GLU A 157 -7.33 36.79 -11.20
C GLU A 157 -8.35 37.68 -11.94
N GLY A 158 -8.63 38.88 -11.41
CA GLY A 158 -9.62 39.81 -11.96
C GLY A 158 -11.03 39.24 -11.97
N GLU A 159 -11.63 39.14 -13.17
CA GLU A 159 -12.96 38.54 -13.42
C GLU A 159 -12.94 37.00 -13.47
N GLY A 160 -11.75 36.39 -13.37
CA GLY A 160 -11.55 34.94 -13.48
C GLY A 160 -10.96 34.30 -12.23
N PHE A 161 -10.84 32.98 -12.31
CA PHE A 161 -10.22 32.12 -11.30
C PHE A 161 -9.08 31.34 -11.94
N ARG A 162 -8.00 31.18 -11.20
CA ARG A 162 -6.86 30.34 -11.54
C ARG A 162 -6.72 29.20 -10.55
N LEU A 163 -6.53 28.00 -11.09
CA LEU A 163 -6.22 26.80 -10.33
C LEU A 163 -4.76 26.83 -9.84
N LEU A 164 -4.56 26.58 -8.55
CA LEU A 164 -3.25 26.46 -7.89
C LEU A 164 -2.75 25.01 -7.86
#